data_AF-A0A8H6U7R5-F1
#
_entry.id   AF-A0A8H6U7R5-F1
#
_cell.length_a   1.000
_cell.length_b   1.000
_cell.length_c   1.000
_cell.angle_alpha   90.00
_cell.angle_beta   90.00
_cell.angle_gamma   90.00
#
_symmetry.space_group_name_H-M   'P 1'
#
loop_
_entity.id
_entity.type
_entity.pdbx_description
1 polymer ?
#
loop_
_entity_poly.entity_id
_entity_poly.type
_entity_poly.pdbx_seq_one_letter_code
_entity_poly.pdbx_strand_id
1 'polypeptide(L)'
;MSVALLFLVSVLAVAVSKTNGNFRQAWTFYTAVCSDSSTSQIDTLLHLLINIVSTIVLASSNFFMQVLNAPSRREVDTAHARGIWLDIGVPSWRNAFYLSRFKLAAWISLFLTSIPIHLLFNSSVFQTTSLMGDFHLTVAAEGFLSGGNYSFPGASLFTRGLAPGIVHLKDFGFGNIEFVPSFWDLGGNYYVDHTANVSKAAAQAGNWKRLNTNECRTIYGTNCTGLREYRNVIVVTEGPGWRRSDLWILSAYADSLWEPVVPRNETNTLWYATQCKMGMEPYGGSVPKCDNNCDSILSDYPANLDSEPNGTWLVPLQRWYPDIPPTHINIDKNDDPWSSKRSANYSIYHPWGTPVSSLGFRSYFERRFDSDALKISYCLAESGDCKSSVALSKPLFLAVVLSVLSKLIICIVTVRVLGSEEALVTPGNAISSFISIQEGQTSVSGFLTQELVLLRVLAREEDAEYTPLGPQQWHTKLYRQERGRAITADVWRRTYFVLIFGVVVSIVLVAVQIGLGIPL
;
A
#
# COMPACT_ATOMS: atom_id res chain seq x y z
N MET A 1 -12.19 -21.46 -18.97
CA MET A 1 -12.54 -20.05 -18.70
C MET A 1 -13.64 -19.88 -17.66
N SER A 2 -14.80 -20.56 -17.76
CA SER A 2 -15.88 -20.47 -16.76
C SER A 2 -15.44 -20.83 -15.34
N VAL A 3 -14.66 -21.90 -15.17
CA VAL A 3 -14.10 -22.29 -13.85
C VAL A 3 -13.20 -21.20 -13.28
N ALA A 4 -12.32 -20.61 -14.10
CA ALA A 4 -11.46 -19.52 -13.69
C ALA A 4 -12.29 -18.30 -13.27
N LEU A 5 -13.32 -17.95 -14.03
CA LEU A 5 -14.22 -16.84 -13.68
C LEU A 5 -14.94 -17.09 -12.34
N LEU A 6 -15.47 -18.29 -12.12
CA LEU A 6 -16.12 -18.66 -10.86
C LEU A 6 -15.15 -18.51 -9.69
N PHE A 7 -13.94 -19.04 -9.83
CA PHE A 7 -12.90 -18.91 -8.81
C PHE A 7 -12.58 -17.44 -8.49
N LEU A 8 -12.36 -16.61 -9.52
CA LEU A 8 -12.05 -15.19 -9.32
C LEU A 8 -13.24 -14.45 -8.67
N VAL A 9 -14.47 -14.68 -9.11
CA VAL A 9 -15.66 -14.08 -8.50
C VAL A 9 -15.80 -14.49 -7.04
N SER A 10 -15.55 -15.76 -6.70
CA SER A 10 -15.56 -16.24 -5.31
C SER A 10 -14.51 -15.54 -4.45
N VAL A 11 -13.27 -15.41 -4.94
CA VAL A 11 -12.20 -14.69 -4.23
C VAL A 11 -12.58 -13.23 -3.99
N LEU A 12 -13.11 -12.54 -5.02
CA LEU A 12 -13.55 -11.15 -4.90
C LEU A 12 -14.69 -10.99 -3.90
N ALA A 13 -15.67 -11.90 -3.92
CA ALA A 13 -16.80 -11.88 -3.00
C ALA A 13 -16.35 -12.04 -1.53
N VAL A 14 -15.43 -12.97 -1.27
CA VAL A 14 -14.82 -13.13 0.06
C VAL A 14 -14.05 -11.86 0.46
N ALA A 15 -13.28 -11.27 -0.46
CA ALA A 15 -12.52 -10.06 -0.20
C ALA A 15 -13.40 -8.85 0.18
N VAL A 16 -14.54 -8.71 -0.49
CA VAL A 16 -15.52 -7.64 -0.19
C VAL A 16 -16.21 -7.90 1.15
N SER A 17 -16.58 -9.16 1.43
CA SER A 17 -17.18 -9.54 2.71
C SER A 17 -16.25 -9.28 3.90
N LYS A 18 -14.95 -9.58 3.76
CA LYS A 18 -13.97 -9.40 4.83
C LYS A 18 -13.62 -7.95 5.15
N THR A 19 -14.00 -6.99 4.31
CA THR A 19 -13.78 -5.56 4.55
C THR A 19 -15.08 -4.78 4.74
N ASN A 20 -16.14 -5.44 5.23
CA ASN A 20 -17.45 -4.83 5.49
C ASN A 20 -18.00 -4.04 4.29
N GLY A 21 -17.74 -4.51 3.06
CA GLY A 21 -18.17 -3.84 1.83
C GLY A 21 -17.29 -2.66 1.38
N ASN A 22 -16.27 -2.24 2.12
CA ASN A 22 -15.37 -1.16 1.69
C ASN A 22 -14.49 -1.60 0.51
N PHE A 23 -14.87 -1.17 -0.69
CA PHE A 23 -14.22 -1.58 -1.93
C PHE A 23 -12.83 -0.93 -2.15
N ARG A 24 -12.57 0.24 -1.55
CA ARG A 24 -11.29 0.96 -1.72
C ARG A 24 -10.18 0.40 -0.83
N GLN A 25 -10.55 -0.15 0.33
CA GLN A 25 -9.59 -0.75 1.25
C GLN A 25 -9.05 -2.06 0.67
N ALA A 26 -7.75 -2.31 0.69
CA ALA A 26 -7.21 -3.62 0.32
C ALA A 26 -7.62 -4.69 1.36
N TRP A 27 -7.87 -5.92 0.92
CA TRP A 27 -8.11 -7.03 1.85
C TRP A 27 -6.79 -7.66 2.24
N THR A 28 -6.38 -7.50 3.50
CA THR A 28 -5.24 -8.23 4.07
C THR A 28 -5.71 -9.61 4.52
N PHE A 29 -5.14 -10.67 3.94
CA PHE A 29 -5.57 -12.04 4.20
C PHE A 29 -4.47 -12.90 4.84
N TYR A 30 -3.23 -12.43 4.86
CA TYR A 30 -2.11 -13.09 5.53
C TYR A 30 -1.19 -12.04 6.17
N THR A 31 -0.75 -12.29 7.41
CA THR A 31 0.17 -11.43 8.17
C THR A 31 1.13 -12.30 8.97
N ALA A 32 2.43 -11.98 8.92
CA ALA A 32 3.46 -12.61 9.75
C ALA A 32 4.46 -11.56 10.25
N VAL A 33 5.36 -11.97 11.14
CA VAL A 33 6.50 -11.15 11.58
C VAL A 33 7.50 -11.01 10.44
N CYS A 34 8.15 -9.86 10.27
CA CYS A 34 9.07 -9.60 9.17
C CYS A 34 10.33 -10.50 9.17
N SER A 35 10.67 -11.15 10.29
CA SER A 35 11.72 -12.16 10.36
C SER A 35 11.33 -13.48 9.69
N ASP A 36 10.04 -13.70 9.46
CA ASP A 36 9.51 -14.88 8.82
C ASP A 36 9.42 -14.67 7.29
N SER A 37 10.12 -15.51 6.55
CA SER A 37 10.09 -15.51 5.08
C SER A 37 8.76 -15.99 4.47
N SER A 38 7.81 -16.47 5.29
CA SER A 38 6.53 -17.03 4.84
C SER A 38 5.70 -16.05 4.02
N THR A 39 5.72 -14.75 4.32
CA THR A 39 5.00 -13.72 3.54
C THR A 39 5.50 -13.64 2.11
N SER A 40 6.83 -13.63 1.93
CA SER A 40 7.46 -13.60 0.60
C SER A 40 7.23 -14.89 -0.18
N GLN A 41 7.24 -16.04 0.50
CA GLN A 41 6.94 -17.34 -0.13
C GLN A 41 5.50 -17.40 -0.63
N ILE A 42 4.53 -16.94 0.17
CA ILE A 42 3.12 -16.92 -0.20
C ILE A 42 2.87 -15.94 -1.34
N ASP A 43 3.45 -14.75 -1.30
CA ASP A 43 3.38 -13.77 -2.38
C ASP A 43 3.89 -14.37 -3.71
N THR A 44 5.08 -14.98 -3.67
CA THR A 44 5.68 -15.67 -4.84
C THR A 44 4.78 -16.80 -5.36
N LEU A 45 4.23 -17.63 -4.47
CA LEU A 45 3.32 -18.72 -4.86
C LEU A 45 2.04 -18.19 -5.51
N LEU A 46 1.47 -17.12 -4.98
CA LEU A 46 0.27 -16.49 -5.52
C LEU A 46 0.54 -15.89 -6.90
N HIS A 47 1.68 -15.22 -7.11
CA HIS A 47 2.08 -14.74 -8.43
C HIS A 47 2.27 -15.88 -9.43
N LEU A 48 2.84 -17.02 -9.01
CA LEU A 48 2.93 -18.20 -9.86
C LEU A 48 1.54 -18.71 -10.27
N LEU A 49 0.61 -18.82 -9.31
CA LEU A 49 -0.78 -19.24 -9.57
C LEU A 49 -1.51 -18.26 -10.49
N ILE A 50 -1.35 -16.96 -10.26
CA ILE A 50 -1.90 -15.87 -11.10
C ILE A 50 -1.42 -16.03 -12.54
N ASN A 51 -0.11 -16.26 -12.74
CA ASN A 51 0.45 -16.45 -14.07
C ASN A 51 -0.08 -17.71 -14.75
N ILE A 52 -0.21 -18.83 -14.03
CA ILE A 52 -0.81 -20.07 -14.57
C ILE A 52 -2.25 -19.83 -15.02
N VAL A 53 -3.08 -19.20 -14.16
CA VAL A 53 -4.49 -18.89 -14.49
C VAL A 53 -4.57 -17.93 -15.68
N SER A 54 -3.73 -16.90 -15.70
CA SER A 54 -3.62 -15.94 -16.80
C SER A 54 -3.30 -16.65 -18.12
N THR A 55 -2.29 -17.52 -18.15
CA THR A 55 -1.91 -18.29 -19.34
C THR A 55 -3.05 -19.18 -19.84
N ILE A 56 -3.77 -19.88 -18.95
CA ILE A 56 -4.91 -20.73 -19.35
C ILE A 56 -6.04 -19.92 -19.97
N VAL A 57 -6.39 -18.77 -19.37
CA VAL A 57 -7.43 -17.87 -19.90
C VAL A 57 -7.00 -17.26 -21.23
N LEU A 58 -5.73 -16.88 -21.36
CA LEU A 58 -5.19 -16.29 -22.57
C LEU A 58 -5.09 -17.32 -23.70
N ALA A 59 -4.66 -18.55 -23.42
CA ALA A 59 -4.65 -19.66 -24.38
C ALA A 59 -6.06 -19.94 -24.91
N SER A 60 -7.06 -19.96 -24.02
CA SER A 60 -8.47 -20.10 -24.40
C SER A 60 -8.91 -18.95 -25.31
N SER A 61 -8.62 -17.70 -24.92
CA SER A 61 -8.96 -16.52 -25.73
C SER A 61 -8.27 -16.53 -27.10
N ASN A 62 -7.01 -16.99 -27.15
CA ASN A 62 -6.24 -17.12 -28.38
C ASN A 62 -6.83 -18.15 -29.33
N PHE A 63 -7.30 -19.28 -28.82
CA PHE A 63 -8.03 -20.25 -29.63
C PHE A 63 -9.29 -19.63 -30.26
N PHE A 64 -10.12 -18.93 -29.49
CA PHE A 64 -11.29 -18.24 -30.05
C PHE A 64 -10.93 -17.14 -31.04
N MET A 65 -9.83 -16.41 -30.82
CA MET A 65 -9.30 -15.47 -31.80
C MET A 65 -8.90 -16.15 -33.11
N GLN A 66 -8.34 -17.37 -33.07
CA GLN A 66 -8.05 -18.15 -34.29
C GLN A 66 -9.33 -18.59 -35.00
N VAL A 67 -10.35 -19.07 -34.25
CA VAL A 67 -11.65 -19.44 -34.83
C VAL A 67 -12.32 -18.24 -35.51
N LEU A 68 -12.31 -17.07 -34.86
CA LEU A 68 -12.86 -15.83 -35.42
C LEU A 68 -12.11 -15.34 -36.65
N ASN A 69 -10.82 -15.64 -36.76
CA ASN A 69 -9.97 -15.26 -37.89
C ASN A 69 -9.99 -16.30 -39.03
N ALA A 70 -10.54 -17.49 -38.78
CA ALA A 70 -10.68 -18.54 -39.77
C ALA A 70 -11.86 -18.25 -40.72
N PRO A 71 -11.65 -18.33 -42.05
CA PRO A 71 -12.73 -18.20 -43.00
C PRO A 71 -13.60 -19.48 -43.02
N SER A 72 -14.89 -19.31 -43.29
CA SER A 72 -15.79 -20.42 -43.65
C SER A 72 -15.67 -20.76 -45.13
N ARG A 73 -16.13 -21.95 -45.53
CA ARG A 73 -16.12 -22.34 -46.95
C ARG A 73 -16.81 -21.33 -47.86
N ARG A 74 -18.00 -20.89 -47.47
CA ARG A 74 -18.78 -19.88 -48.21
C ARG A 74 -18.06 -18.54 -48.34
N GLU A 75 -17.36 -18.10 -47.29
CA GLU A 75 -16.57 -16.85 -47.33
C GLU A 75 -15.37 -16.98 -48.27
N VAL A 76 -14.71 -18.16 -48.32
CA VAL A 76 -13.65 -18.44 -49.29
C VAL A 76 -14.17 -18.42 -50.72
N ASP A 77 -15.30 -19.07 -50.99
CA ASP A 77 -15.91 -19.08 -52.33
C ASP A 77 -16.30 -17.68 -52.80
N THR A 78 -16.86 -16.87 -51.89
CA THR A 78 -17.22 -15.47 -52.17
C THR A 78 -15.99 -14.61 -52.42
N ALA A 79 -14.89 -14.83 -51.69
CA ALA A 79 -13.64 -14.10 -51.88
C ALA A 79 -12.97 -14.49 -53.21
N HIS A 80 -12.91 -15.78 -53.53
CA HIS A 80 -12.34 -16.28 -54.78
C HIS A 80 -13.11 -15.80 -56.02
N ALA A 81 -14.45 -15.70 -55.94
CA ALA A 81 -15.26 -15.13 -57.01
C ALA A 81 -14.91 -13.66 -57.33
N ARG A 82 -14.25 -12.95 -56.39
CA ARG A 82 -13.78 -11.57 -56.55
C ARG A 82 -12.28 -11.48 -56.81
N GLY A 83 -11.60 -12.60 -57.06
CA GLY A 83 -10.15 -12.63 -57.23
C GLY A 83 -9.38 -12.29 -55.96
N ILE A 84 -9.94 -12.60 -54.78
CA ILE A 84 -9.28 -12.38 -53.48
C ILE A 84 -8.96 -13.73 -52.86
N TRP A 85 -7.75 -13.90 -52.34
CA TRP A 85 -7.35 -15.09 -51.56
C TRP A 85 -7.37 -14.80 -50.06
N LEU A 86 -7.74 -15.81 -49.28
CA LEU A 86 -7.77 -15.79 -47.81
C LEU A 86 -6.79 -16.81 -47.25
N ASP A 87 -6.21 -16.50 -46.10
CA ASP A 87 -5.29 -17.41 -45.42
C ASP A 87 -6.07 -18.44 -44.61
N ILE A 88 -5.60 -19.68 -44.55
CA ILE A 88 -6.27 -20.76 -43.80
C ILE A 88 -5.27 -21.40 -42.84
N GLY A 89 -5.70 -21.66 -41.60
CA GLY A 89 -4.84 -22.31 -40.60
C GLY A 89 -3.83 -21.39 -39.91
N VAL A 90 -3.85 -20.08 -40.19
CA VAL A 90 -2.95 -19.09 -39.60
C VAL A 90 -3.69 -17.80 -39.22
N PRO A 91 -3.27 -17.10 -38.16
CA PRO A 91 -3.77 -15.75 -37.87
C PRO A 91 -3.35 -14.79 -38.98
N SER A 92 -4.33 -14.19 -39.66
CA SER A 92 -4.13 -13.24 -40.76
C SER A 92 -4.86 -11.94 -40.49
N TRP A 93 -4.10 -10.84 -40.49
CA TRP A 93 -4.66 -9.49 -40.46
C TRP A 93 -5.53 -9.22 -41.67
N ARG A 94 -5.22 -9.82 -42.82
CA ARG A 94 -6.07 -9.72 -44.01
C ARG A 94 -7.42 -10.35 -43.73
N ASN A 95 -7.44 -11.59 -43.25
CA ASN A 95 -8.70 -12.24 -42.87
C ASN A 95 -9.47 -11.40 -41.86
N ALA A 96 -8.80 -10.81 -40.86
CA ALA A 96 -9.47 -9.98 -39.86
C ALA A 96 -10.29 -8.84 -40.50
N PHE A 97 -9.77 -8.18 -41.54
CA PHE A 97 -10.44 -7.06 -42.20
C PHE A 97 -11.38 -7.45 -43.34
N TYR A 98 -11.19 -8.62 -43.97
CA TYR A 98 -12.03 -9.09 -45.08
C TYR A 98 -13.21 -9.96 -44.65
N LEU A 99 -13.15 -10.56 -43.45
CA LEU A 99 -14.24 -11.35 -42.89
C LEU A 99 -15.39 -10.47 -42.37
N SER A 100 -16.45 -11.11 -41.86
CA SER A 100 -17.62 -10.39 -41.34
C SER A 100 -17.25 -9.39 -40.23
N ARG A 101 -17.99 -8.26 -40.17
CA ARG A 101 -17.79 -7.22 -39.14
C ARG A 101 -17.92 -7.76 -37.72
N PHE A 102 -18.76 -8.79 -37.53
CA PHE A 102 -18.90 -9.49 -36.26
C PHE A 102 -17.59 -10.20 -35.86
N LYS A 103 -16.98 -10.97 -36.78
CA LYS A 103 -15.72 -11.68 -36.54
C LYS A 103 -14.61 -10.71 -36.13
N LEU A 104 -14.48 -9.59 -36.84
CA LEU A 104 -13.52 -8.53 -36.52
C LEU A 104 -13.78 -7.90 -35.14
N ALA A 105 -15.02 -7.50 -34.85
CA ALA A 105 -15.36 -6.85 -33.58
C ALA A 105 -15.13 -7.77 -32.38
N ALA A 106 -15.53 -9.05 -32.49
CA ALA A 106 -15.30 -10.05 -31.46
C ALA A 106 -13.80 -10.32 -31.26
N TRP A 107 -13.02 -10.39 -32.35
CA TRP A 107 -11.57 -10.58 -32.30
C TRP A 107 -10.86 -9.41 -31.60
N ILE A 108 -11.16 -8.16 -31.99
CA ILE A 108 -10.62 -6.95 -31.35
C ILE A 108 -11.02 -6.90 -29.87
N SER A 109 -12.27 -7.25 -29.54
CA SER A 109 -12.75 -7.24 -28.15
C SER A 109 -12.02 -8.27 -27.29
N LEU A 110 -11.77 -9.49 -27.80
CA LEU A 110 -10.95 -10.49 -27.12
C LEU A 110 -9.50 -10.04 -26.94
N PHE A 111 -8.94 -9.34 -27.93
CA PHE A 111 -7.59 -8.77 -27.85
C PHE A 111 -7.49 -7.68 -26.77
N LEU A 112 -8.35 -6.66 -26.82
CA LEU A 112 -8.34 -5.54 -25.87
C LEU A 112 -8.62 -5.99 -24.43
N THR A 113 -9.54 -6.94 -24.24
CA THR A 113 -9.81 -7.50 -22.92
C THR A 113 -8.64 -8.31 -22.36
N SER A 114 -7.63 -8.70 -23.14
CA SER A 114 -6.42 -9.36 -22.61
C SER A 114 -5.50 -8.39 -21.87
N ILE A 115 -5.53 -7.09 -22.19
CA ILE A 115 -4.61 -6.10 -21.64
C ILE A 115 -4.70 -6.00 -20.10
N PRO A 116 -5.88 -5.89 -19.47
CA PRO A 116 -5.99 -5.85 -18.01
C PRO A 116 -5.42 -7.09 -17.30
N ILE A 117 -5.52 -8.27 -17.90
CA ILE A 117 -4.99 -9.51 -17.30
C ILE A 117 -3.47 -9.45 -17.22
N HIS A 118 -2.80 -8.94 -18.26
CA HIS A 118 -1.35 -8.80 -18.27
C HIS A 118 -0.83 -7.68 -17.37
N LEU A 119 -1.55 -6.55 -17.32
CA LEU A 119 -1.08 -5.37 -16.59
C LEU A 119 -1.48 -5.36 -15.12
N LEU A 120 -2.70 -5.76 -14.79
CA LEU A 120 -3.30 -5.51 -13.47
C LEU A 120 -3.34 -6.75 -12.58
N PHE A 121 -3.30 -7.95 -13.15
CA PHE A 121 -3.54 -9.17 -12.38
C PHE A 121 -2.40 -9.46 -11.40
N ASN A 122 -1.14 -9.30 -11.84
CA ASN A 122 0.00 -9.40 -10.94
C ASN A 122 -0.08 -8.33 -9.85
N SER A 123 -0.30 -7.06 -10.20
CA SER A 123 -0.41 -5.97 -9.21
C SER A 123 -1.64 -6.04 -8.29
N SER A 124 -2.58 -6.96 -8.55
CA SER A 124 -3.76 -7.12 -7.71
C SER A 124 -3.43 -7.78 -6.36
N VAL A 125 -2.37 -8.58 -6.29
CA VAL A 125 -1.82 -9.14 -5.06
C VAL A 125 -0.48 -8.46 -4.81
N PHE A 126 -0.24 -8.06 -3.56
CA PHE A 126 0.99 -7.40 -3.19
C PHE A 126 1.33 -7.63 -1.72
N GLN A 127 2.64 -7.69 -1.44
CA GLN A 127 3.18 -7.64 -0.10
C GLN A 127 3.25 -6.19 0.40
N THR A 128 2.86 -5.96 1.65
CA THR A 128 3.00 -4.69 2.35
C THR A 128 3.66 -4.89 3.70
N THR A 129 4.54 -3.97 4.06
CA THR A 129 5.19 -3.97 5.37
C THR A 129 4.61 -2.83 6.19
N SER A 130 3.96 -3.17 7.30
CA SER A 130 3.41 -2.17 8.22
C SER A 130 4.52 -1.66 9.12
N LEU A 131 5.05 -0.48 8.79
CA LEU A 131 5.93 0.27 9.66
C LEU A 131 5.08 1.02 10.69
N MET A 132 5.37 0.84 11.97
CA MET A 132 4.61 1.51 13.02
C MET A 132 5.13 2.95 13.20
N GLY A 133 4.23 3.91 13.36
CA GLY A 133 4.57 5.29 13.73
C GLY A 133 4.20 5.62 15.18
N ASP A 134 3.34 4.81 15.79
CA ASP A 134 2.83 5.04 17.14
C ASP A 134 3.64 4.23 18.18
N PHE A 135 4.10 4.91 19.23
CA PHE A 135 4.87 4.30 20.32
C PHE A 135 4.61 4.99 21.65
N HIS A 136 4.77 4.28 22.75
CA HIS A 136 4.72 4.85 24.08
C HIS A 136 6.11 5.30 24.52
N LEU A 137 6.22 6.54 24.99
CA LEU A 137 7.43 7.12 25.52
C LEU A 137 7.30 7.24 27.04
N THR A 138 8.29 6.74 27.75
CA THR A 138 8.42 6.90 29.21
C THR A 138 9.77 7.53 29.52
N VAL A 139 9.79 8.62 30.28
CA VAL A 139 11.01 9.24 30.81
C VAL A 139 11.08 8.90 32.29
N ALA A 140 12.12 8.20 32.72
CA ALA A 140 12.23 7.69 34.08
C ALA A 140 13.67 7.64 34.58
N ALA A 141 13.87 7.70 35.89
CA ALA A 141 15.16 7.47 36.54
C ALA A 141 15.49 5.98 36.58
N GLU A 142 16.77 5.64 36.77
CA GLU A 142 17.24 4.23 36.86
C GLU A 142 16.43 3.38 37.85
N GLY A 143 16.04 3.99 39.00
CA GLY A 143 15.25 3.31 40.03
C GLY A 143 13.88 2.80 39.56
N PHE A 144 13.31 3.37 38.50
CA PHE A 144 12.05 2.89 37.89
C PHE A 144 12.19 1.45 37.37
N LEU A 145 13.37 1.12 36.85
CA LEU A 145 13.68 -0.20 36.27
C LEU A 145 13.84 -1.28 37.33
N SER A 146 14.16 -0.89 38.56
CA SER A 146 14.37 -1.78 39.70
C SER A 146 13.17 -1.84 40.66
N GLY A 147 11.98 -1.43 40.21
CA GLY A 147 10.76 -1.45 41.03
C GLY A 147 10.66 -0.29 42.03
N GLY A 148 11.33 0.84 41.77
CA GLY A 148 11.18 2.06 42.55
C GLY A 148 9.76 2.63 42.49
N ASN A 149 9.39 3.42 43.49
CA ASN A 149 8.05 4.00 43.54
C ASN A 149 7.82 4.97 42.37
N TYR A 150 6.64 4.93 41.78
CA TYR A 150 6.25 5.87 40.73
C TYR A 150 4.78 6.26 40.82
N SER A 151 4.50 7.53 40.56
CA SER A 151 3.15 8.09 40.54
C SER A 151 2.90 8.86 39.26
N PHE A 152 1.72 8.68 38.68
CA PHE A 152 1.23 9.50 37.58
C PHE A 152 0.76 10.88 38.08
N PRO A 153 0.83 11.92 37.23
CA PRO A 153 1.23 11.92 35.82
C PRO A 153 2.73 12.16 35.57
N GLY A 154 3.56 12.08 36.62
CA GLY A 154 4.98 12.42 36.57
C GLY A 154 5.27 13.83 37.10
N ALA A 155 6.47 14.34 36.85
CA ALA A 155 6.99 15.59 37.42
C ALA A 155 6.14 16.81 37.07
N SER A 156 5.44 16.76 35.94
CA SER A 156 4.61 17.85 35.46
C SER A 156 3.32 18.07 36.21
N LEU A 157 2.84 17.06 36.97
CA LEU A 157 1.51 17.05 37.57
C LEU A 157 0.40 17.36 36.54
N PHE A 158 0.68 17.25 35.24
CA PHE A 158 -0.25 17.58 34.17
C PHE A 158 -1.33 16.49 34.05
N THR A 159 -2.61 16.85 34.12
CA THR A 159 -3.73 15.91 33.98
C THR A 159 -4.72 16.36 32.91
N ARG A 160 -5.50 15.44 32.36
CA ARG A 160 -6.58 15.78 31.44
C ARG A 160 -7.61 16.70 32.13
N GLY A 161 -7.98 17.78 31.45
CA GLY A 161 -8.97 18.75 31.94
C GLY A 161 -8.40 19.90 32.79
N LEU A 162 -7.11 19.91 33.11
CA LEU A 162 -6.49 21.02 33.87
C LEU A 162 -6.26 22.31 33.10
N ALA A 163 -6.59 22.31 31.82
CA ALA A 163 -6.34 23.44 30.95
C ALA A 163 -7.40 23.54 29.84
N PRO A 164 -8.53 24.21 30.10
CA PRO A 164 -9.50 24.50 29.05
C PRO A 164 -8.96 25.42 27.94
N GLY A 165 -7.78 26.02 28.13
CA GLY A 165 -7.11 26.91 27.18
C GLY A 165 -5.81 26.37 26.56
N ILE A 166 -5.29 25.20 26.99
CA ILE A 166 -4.10 24.57 26.39
C ILE A 166 -4.56 23.55 25.34
N VAL A 167 -5.19 24.07 24.28
CA VAL A 167 -5.60 23.27 23.11
C VAL A 167 -4.39 22.96 22.19
N HIS A 168 -3.22 23.55 22.47
CA HIS A 168 -2.05 23.52 21.58
C HIS A 168 -0.85 22.70 22.09
N LEU A 169 -0.97 21.85 23.13
CA LEU A 169 0.13 20.94 23.51
C LEU A 169 0.45 19.90 22.43
N LYS A 170 -0.53 19.54 21.58
CA LYS A 170 -0.29 18.76 20.36
C LYS A 170 0.74 19.45 19.44
N ASP A 171 0.84 20.78 19.49
CA ASP A 171 1.74 21.60 18.66
C ASP A 171 3.12 21.83 19.32
N PHE A 172 3.33 21.41 20.58
CA PHE A 172 4.57 21.65 21.34
C PHE A 172 5.45 20.40 21.51
N GLY A 173 5.17 19.28 20.84
CA GLY A 173 6.09 18.13 20.85
C GLY A 173 6.09 17.29 22.13
N PHE A 174 4.98 17.22 22.87
CA PHE A 174 4.82 16.44 24.13
C PHE A 174 3.91 15.20 24.02
N GLY A 175 3.60 14.77 22.81
CA GLY A 175 2.78 13.62 22.54
C GLY A 175 1.28 13.89 22.70
N ASN A 176 0.50 12.83 22.71
CA ASN A 176 -0.95 12.93 22.79
C ASN A 176 -1.42 12.92 24.27
N ILE A 177 -1.75 14.11 24.75
CA ILE A 177 -2.27 14.35 26.09
C ILE A 177 -3.65 13.72 26.38
N GLU A 178 -4.37 13.26 25.35
CA GLU A 178 -5.61 12.51 25.54
C GLU A 178 -5.38 11.19 26.25
N PHE A 179 -4.14 10.70 26.35
CA PHE A 179 -3.80 9.47 27.07
C PHE A 179 -3.40 9.69 28.52
N VAL A 180 -3.29 10.94 28.98
CA VAL A 180 -2.98 11.26 30.38
C VAL A 180 -4.27 11.22 31.22
N PRO A 181 -4.30 10.56 32.39
CA PRO A 181 -5.49 10.53 33.27
C PRO A 181 -5.98 11.92 33.67
N SER A 182 -7.28 12.07 34.01
CA SER A 182 -7.74 13.27 34.71
C SER A 182 -7.33 13.22 36.19
N PHE A 183 -7.31 14.38 36.87
CA PHE A 183 -7.00 14.42 38.30
C PHE A 183 -7.95 13.56 39.13
N TRP A 184 -9.24 13.56 38.79
CA TRP A 184 -10.25 12.77 39.50
C TRP A 184 -10.05 11.27 39.30
N ASP A 185 -9.63 10.85 38.10
CA ASP A 185 -9.28 9.46 37.85
C ASP A 185 -8.12 9.04 38.75
N LEU A 186 -7.08 9.89 38.84
CA LEU A 186 -5.91 9.67 39.72
C LEU A 186 -6.31 9.56 41.19
N GLY A 187 -7.10 10.50 41.71
CA GLY A 187 -7.57 10.46 43.09
C GLY A 187 -8.50 9.28 43.39
N GLY A 188 -9.23 8.78 42.39
CA GLY A 188 -10.16 7.66 42.51
C GLY A 188 -9.60 6.29 42.13
N ASN A 189 -8.34 6.20 41.69
CA ASN A 189 -7.72 4.99 41.13
C ASN A 189 -8.40 4.42 39.87
N TYR A 190 -9.06 5.26 39.06
CA TYR A 190 -9.75 4.87 37.82
C TYR A 190 -8.88 5.12 36.56
N TYR A 191 -7.59 4.82 36.61
CA TYR A 191 -6.61 5.14 35.55
C TYR A 191 -5.79 3.94 35.03
N VAL A 192 -6.19 2.72 35.37
CA VAL A 192 -5.45 1.50 35.04
C VAL A 192 -5.16 1.39 33.53
N ASP A 193 -6.14 1.70 32.68
CA ASP A 193 -5.98 1.63 31.21
C ASP A 193 -5.01 2.68 30.66
N HIS A 194 -4.99 3.88 31.25
CA HIS A 194 -4.07 4.97 30.87
C HIS A 194 -2.62 4.68 31.26
N THR A 195 -2.42 3.83 32.26
CA THR A 195 -1.11 3.57 32.86
C THR A 195 -0.56 2.19 32.51
N ALA A 196 -1.36 1.35 31.82
CA ALA A 196 -1.01 -0.01 31.45
C ALA A 196 0.35 -0.11 30.70
N ASN A 197 0.62 0.81 29.77
CA ASN A 197 1.89 0.83 29.04
C ASN A 197 3.09 1.12 29.94
N VAL A 198 2.97 2.07 30.88
CA VAL A 198 4.04 2.42 31.83
C VAL A 198 4.23 1.32 32.87
N SER A 199 3.15 0.74 33.39
CA SER A 199 3.23 -0.39 34.32
C SER A 199 3.84 -1.62 33.67
N LYS A 200 3.52 -1.87 32.38
CA LYS A 200 4.19 -2.90 31.57
C LYS A 200 5.68 -2.58 31.39
N ALA A 201 6.00 -1.32 31.08
CA ALA A 201 7.38 -0.86 30.94
C ALA A 201 8.16 -1.07 32.24
N ALA A 202 7.63 -0.64 33.39
CA ALA A 202 8.25 -0.86 34.71
C ALA A 202 8.51 -2.35 35.00
N ALA A 203 7.56 -3.22 34.66
CA ALA A 203 7.67 -4.66 34.93
C ALA A 203 8.60 -5.40 33.96
N GLN A 204 8.75 -4.92 32.71
CA GLN A 204 9.43 -5.66 31.64
C GLN A 204 10.69 -4.98 31.11
N ALA A 205 11.04 -3.79 31.60
CA ALA A 205 12.18 -3.02 31.11
C ALA A 205 13.50 -3.80 31.13
N GLY A 206 13.68 -4.72 32.09
CA GLY A 206 14.88 -5.57 32.16
C GLY A 206 15.10 -6.47 30.94
N ASN A 207 14.05 -6.75 30.16
CA ASN A 207 14.12 -7.55 28.92
C ASN A 207 14.25 -6.68 27.67
N TRP A 208 14.24 -5.35 27.80
CA TRP A 208 14.29 -4.44 26.68
C TRP A 208 15.74 -4.19 26.25
N LYS A 209 15.94 -3.87 24.97
CA LYS A 209 17.28 -3.69 24.43
C LYS A 209 17.81 -2.32 24.84
N ARG A 210 19.00 -2.30 25.47
CA ARG A 210 19.72 -1.07 25.77
C ARG A 210 20.32 -0.48 24.51
N LEU A 211 19.98 0.77 24.23
CA LEU A 211 20.48 1.57 23.12
C LEU A 211 21.26 2.78 23.66
N ASN A 212 22.29 3.21 22.94
CA ASN A 212 22.93 4.48 23.26
C ASN A 212 22.02 5.65 22.88
N THR A 213 22.35 6.85 23.38
CA THR A 213 21.55 8.07 23.17
C THR A 213 21.38 8.42 21.69
N ASN A 214 22.44 8.28 20.89
CA ASN A 214 22.42 8.62 19.46
C ASN A 214 21.58 7.65 18.61
N GLU A 215 21.72 6.35 18.86
CA GLU A 215 20.92 5.28 18.25
C GLU A 215 19.44 5.47 18.57
N CYS A 216 19.12 5.70 19.84
CA CYS A 216 17.75 5.93 20.31
C CYS A 216 17.11 7.13 19.58
N ARG A 217 17.81 8.27 19.51
CA ARG A 217 17.33 9.46 18.78
C ARG A 217 17.20 9.23 17.28
N THR A 218 18.09 8.43 16.69
CA THR A 218 17.99 8.09 15.26
C THR A 218 16.73 7.28 14.94
N ILE A 219 16.33 6.38 15.85
CA ILE A 219 15.15 5.52 15.68
C ILE A 219 13.85 6.27 15.99
N TYR A 220 13.82 7.02 17.10
CA TYR A 220 12.60 7.61 17.65
C TYR A 220 12.44 9.11 17.39
N GLY A 221 13.47 9.80 16.88
CA GLY A 221 13.50 11.25 16.68
C GLY A 221 12.87 11.71 15.35
N THR A 222 13.54 12.63 14.65
CA THR A 222 13.00 13.40 13.52
C THR A 222 13.20 12.79 12.14
N ASN A 223 13.74 11.57 12.04
CA ASN A 223 14.01 10.96 10.73
C ASN A 223 12.81 10.18 10.14
N CYS A 224 11.73 9.96 10.92
CA CYS A 224 10.50 9.25 10.51
C CYS A 224 10.74 8.03 9.61
N THR A 225 11.74 7.21 9.91
CA THR A 225 12.09 6.02 9.11
C THR A 225 11.11 4.86 9.31
N GLY A 226 10.15 5.04 10.22
CA GLY A 226 9.18 4.05 10.66
C GLY A 226 9.80 3.04 11.62
N LEU A 227 9.09 2.72 12.68
CA LEU A 227 9.53 1.75 13.68
C LEU A 227 9.45 0.33 13.11
N ARG A 228 10.61 -0.30 12.98
CA ARG A 228 10.79 -1.65 12.42
C ARG A 228 11.06 -2.68 13.50
N GLU A 229 12.16 -2.50 14.23
CA GLU A 229 12.67 -3.47 15.19
C GLU A 229 12.20 -3.22 16.62
N TYR A 230 11.77 -1.99 16.91
CA TYR A 230 11.44 -1.56 18.26
C TYR A 230 10.07 -0.90 18.27
N ARG A 231 9.40 -0.93 19.42
CA ARG A 231 8.09 -0.30 19.60
C ARG A 231 8.14 0.76 20.67
N ASN A 232 7.90 0.43 21.93
CA ASN A 232 7.91 1.40 23.02
C ASN A 232 9.33 1.69 23.50
N VAL A 233 9.53 2.86 24.10
CA VAL A 233 10.86 3.30 24.56
C VAL A 233 10.81 3.92 25.95
N ILE A 234 11.78 3.56 26.79
CA ILE A 234 12.07 4.23 28.05
C ILE A 234 13.35 5.03 27.86
N VAL A 235 13.29 6.32 28.11
CA VAL A 235 14.42 7.24 28.15
C VAL A 235 14.87 7.36 29.61
N VAL A 236 16.09 6.93 29.90
CA VAL A 236 16.59 6.81 31.28
C VAL A 236 17.42 8.02 31.67
N THR A 237 17.01 8.73 32.71
CA THR A 237 17.67 9.94 33.20
C THR A 237 18.75 9.61 34.23
N GLU A 238 19.76 10.48 34.33
CA GLU A 238 20.72 10.44 35.42
C GLU A 238 20.08 10.90 36.75
N GLY A 239 20.40 10.21 37.84
CA GLY A 239 19.93 10.55 39.19
C GLY A 239 18.79 9.66 39.73
N PRO A 240 18.36 9.86 40.98
CA PRO A 240 17.45 8.96 41.69
C PRO A 240 15.95 9.23 41.44
N GLY A 241 15.60 10.21 40.59
CA GLY A 241 14.21 10.70 40.41
C GLY A 241 13.99 12.04 41.09
N TRP A 242 12.75 12.31 41.52
CA TRP A 242 12.36 13.60 42.10
C TRP A 242 11.37 13.45 43.25
N ARG A 243 11.28 14.47 44.12
CA ARG A 243 10.24 14.59 45.14
C ARG A 243 9.36 15.79 44.83
N ARG A 244 8.08 15.71 45.16
CA ARG A 244 7.16 16.83 44.93
C ARG A 244 7.60 18.08 45.71
N SER A 245 8.11 17.92 46.93
CA SER A 245 8.68 19.02 47.72
C SER A 245 9.84 19.75 47.04
N ASP A 246 10.58 19.06 46.19
CA ASP A 246 11.79 19.58 45.56
C ASP A 246 11.45 20.38 44.29
N LEU A 247 10.27 20.13 43.71
CA LEU A 247 9.82 20.70 42.44
C LEU A 247 8.63 21.66 42.57
N TRP A 248 7.81 21.51 43.61
CA TRP A 248 6.54 22.23 43.74
C TRP A 248 6.35 22.81 45.13
N ILE A 249 6.03 24.11 45.16
CA ILE A 249 5.47 24.78 46.35
C ILE A 249 3.99 24.98 46.08
N LEU A 250 3.17 24.11 46.67
CA LEU A 250 1.72 24.21 46.56
C LEU A 250 1.16 24.92 47.80
N SER A 251 -0.02 25.53 47.65
CA SER A 251 -0.80 26.00 48.80
C SER A 251 -1.16 24.82 49.71
N ALA A 252 -1.44 25.06 51.00
CA ALA A 252 -1.81 23.98 51.94
C ALA A 252 -2.99 23.13 51.43
N TYR A 253 -3.94 23.75 50.72
CA TYR A 253 -5.07 23.06 50.09
C TYR A 253 -4.64 22.18 48.91
N ALA A 254 -3.77 22.68 48.03
CA ALA A 254 -3.28 21.89 46.89
C ALA A 254 -2.30 20.80 47.35
N ASP A 255 -1.51 21.05 48.40
CA ASP A 255 -0.67 20.05 49.06
C ASP A 255 -1.51 18.88 49.57
N SER A 256 -2.60 19.15 50.30
CA SER A 256 -3.47 18.08 50.83
C SER A 256 -4.21 17.33 49.73
N LEU A 257 -4.54 18.01 48.63
CA LEU A 257 -5.19 17.41 47.46
C LEU A 257 -4.26 16.44 46.71
N TRP A 258 -2.98 16.79 46.57
CA TRP A 258 -1.99 15.99 45.84
C TRP A 258 -1.34 14.88 46.68
N GLU A 259 -1.32 15.00 48.00
CA GLU A 259 -0.70 14.01 48.90
C GLU A 259 -1.07 12.55 48.63
N PRO A 260 -2.36 12.18 48.40
CA PRO A 260 -2.72 10.79 48.11
C PRO A 260 -2.33 10.30 46.71
N VAL A 261 -1.98 11.21 45.78
CA VAL A 261 -1.66 10.89 44.38
C VAL A 261 -0.15 10.92 44.15
N VAL A 262 0.50 12.02 44.53
CA VAL A 262 1.94 12.23 44.49
C VAL A 262 2.39 12.73 45.86
N PRO A 263 2.85 11.83 46.75
CA PRO A 263 3.25 12.19 48.11
C PRO A 263 4.35 13.25 48.14
N ARG A 264 4.35 14.11 49.16
CA ARG A 264 5.24 15.29 49.20
C ARG A 264 6.72 14.92 49.17
N ASN A 265 7.09 13.95 50.00
CA ASN A 265 8.48 13.63 50.34
C ASN A 265 8.94 12.25 49.84
N GLU A 266 8.08 11.53 49.12
CA GLU A 266 8.47 10.27 48.49
C GLU A 266 9.16 10.53 47.15
N THR A 267 10.20 9.75 46.88
CA THR A 267 10.90 9.83 45.59
C THR A 267 10.08 9.12 44.53
N ASN A 268 9.66 9.87 43.51
CA ASN A 268 9.03 9.39 42.31
C ASN A 268 10.08 9.19 41.21
N THR A 269 10.11 7.99 40.64
CA THR A 269 11.07 7.61 39.59
C THR A 269 10.56 7.88 38.18
N LEU A 270 9.26 8.16 38.01
CA LEU A 270 8.65 8.53 36.72
C LEU A 270 8.70 10.05 36.53
N TRP A 271 9.38 10.52 35.49
CA TRP A 271 9.39 11.94 35.11
C TRP A 271 8.22 12.28 34.21
N TYR A 272 7.97 11.49 33.17
CA TYR A 272 6.91 11.75 32.19
C TYR A 272 6.54 10.50 31.41
N ALA A 273 5.29 10.40 30.97
CA ALA A 273 4.86 9.35 30.05
C ALA A 273 3.75 9.85 29.12
N THR A 274 3.83 9.48 27.85
CA THR A 274 2.87 9.93 26.83
C THR A 274 2.80 8.96 25.66
N GLN A 275 1.73 9.07 24.88
CA GLN A 275 1.61 8.36 23.61
C GLN A 275 2.16 9.24 22.48
N CYS A 276 3.19 8.73 21.80
CA CYS A 276 3.83 9.39 20.68
C CYS A 276 3.35 8.82 19.35
N LYS A 277 3.45 9.65 18.31
CA LYS A 277 3.19 9.36 16.92
C LYS A 277 4.18 10.12 16.06
N MET A 278 4.81 9.39 15.14
CA MET A 278 5.63 9.95 14.07
C MET A 278 5.02 9.63 12.71
N GLY A 279 5.10 10.56 11.77
CA GLY A 279 4.59 10.40 10.40
C GLY A 279 5.13 11.47 9.46
N MET A 280 4.91 11.28 8.15
CA MET A 280 5.21 12.30 7.15
C MET A 280 3.93 13.08 6.83
N GLU A 281 3.94 14.40 7.04
CA GLU A 281 2.86 15.28 6.63
C GLU A 281 3.27 16.14 5.43
N PRO A 282 2.49 16.14 4.32
CA PRO A 282 2.76 16.99 3.17
C PRO A 282 2.35 18.43 3.49
N TYR A 283 3.33 19.30 3.76
CA TYR A 283 3.08 20.71 4.01
C TYR A 283 3.18 21.53 2.71
N GLY A 284 2.04 21.98 2.17
CA GLY A 284 1.97 23.06 1.18
C GLY A 284 2.85 22.92 -0.07
N GLY A 285 3.04 21.71 -0.62
CA GLY A 285 3.84 21.49 -1.84
C GLY A 285 5.36 21.45 -1.62
N SER A 286 5.82 21.45 -0.36
CA SER A 286 7.24 21.24 -0.01
C SER A 286 7.56 19.75 0.23
N VAL A 287 8.86 19.44 0.32
CA VAL A 287 9.35 18.08 0.66
C VAL A 287 8.69 17.63 1.97
N PRO A 288 8.07 16.43 2.03
CA PRO A 288 7.41 15.97 3.24
C PRO A 288 8.38 15.99 4.42
N LYS A 289 8.00 16.69 5.49
CA LYS A 289 8.78 16.76 6.72
C LYS A 289 8.31 15.67 7.67
N CYS A 290 9.23 15.08 8.41
CA CYS A 290 8.88 14.24 9.55
C CYS A 290 8.20 15.10 10.61
N ASP A 291 6.98 14.73 10.95
CA ASP A 291 6.28 15.22 12.11
C ASP A 291 6.35 14.15 13.20
N ASN A 292 6.93 14.50 14.34
CA ASN A 292 6.97 13.67 15.53
C ASN A 292 6.38 14.48 16.67
N ASN A 293 5.23 14.04 17.17
CA ASN A 293 4.55 14.80 18.20
C ASN A 293 5.25 14.74 19.56
N CYS A 294 6.34 13.97 19.73
CA CYS A 294 7.17 13.89 20.95
C CYS A 294 8.56 14.52 20.79
N ASP A 295 8.74 15.39 19.78
CA ASP A 295 10.03 15.97 19.44
C ASP A 295 10.64 16.80 20.58
N SER A 296 9.86 17.41 21.47
CA SER A 296 10.42 18.19 22.59
C SER A 296 11.21 17.35 23.59
N ILE A 297 11.07 16.02 23.55
CA ILE A 297 11.87 15.09 24.35
C ILE A 297 12.93 14.40 23.48
N LEU A 298 12.60 14.12 22.21
CA LEU A 298 13.37 13.24 21.33
C LEU A 298 14.29 13.96 20.33
N SER A 299 14.12 15.27 20.12
CA SER A 299 14.91 16.10 19.19
C SER A 299 16.18 16.67 19.78
N ASP A 300 17.07 17.06 18.89
CA ASP A 300 18.24 17.90 19.15
C ASP A 300 17.82 19.37 19.02
N TYR A 301 17.36 19.99 20.12
CA TYR A 301 17.01 21.41 20.11
C TYR A 301 17.55 22.10 21.38
N PRO A 302 18.17 23.29 21.27
CA PRO A 302 18.05 24.27 20.18
C PRO A 302 19.10 24.21 19.07
N ALA A 303 18.60 24.16 17.83
CA ALA A 303 19.36 24.38 16.59
C ALA A 303 19.99 25.78 16.45
N ASN A 304 20.02 26.58 17.52
CA ASN A 304 20.56 27.95 17.54
C ASN A 304 21.60 28.20 18.65
N LEU A 305 22.12 27.15 19.31
CA LEU A 305 23.35 27.27 20.10
C LEU A 305 24.46 26.49 19.38
N ASP A 306 25.37 27.20 18.73
CA ASP A 306 26.60 26.71 18.10
C ASP A 306 27.62 26.11 19.11
N SER A 307 27.15 25.49 20.19
CA SER A 307 27.98 24.80 21.16
C SER A 307 27.16 23.81 21.98
N GLU A 308 26.95 22.59 21.46
CA GLU A 308 26.80 21.47 22.38
C GLU A 308 28.18 21.10 22.93
N PRO A 309 28.35 21.01 24.25
CA PRO A 309 29.47 20.29 24.83
C PRO A 309 29.21 18.79 24.65
N ASN A 310 29.91 18.18 23.68
CA ASN A 310 30.15 16.73 23.63
C ASN A 310 28.92 15.78 23.49
N GLY A 311 27.93 16.07 22.65
CA GLY A 311 26.91 15.08 22.25
C GLY A 311 26.06 14.52 23.40
N THR A 312 25.79 15.35 24.41
CA THR A 312 25.04 14.97 25.61
C THR A 312 23.56 15.27 25.40
N TRP A 313 22.70 14.25 25.43
CA TRP A 313 21.25 14.44 25.29
C TRP A 313 20.66 15.07 26.56
N LEU A 314 20.24 16.33 26.43
CA LEU A 314 19.60 17.12 27.47
C LEU A 314 18.14 17.39 27.11
N VAL A 315 17.22 17.07 28.03
CA VAL A 315 15.78 17.38 27.85
C VAL A 315 15.44 18.62 28.69
N PRO A 316 15.13 19.77 28.06
CA PRO A 316 14.83 20.99 28.79
C PRO A 316 13.48 20.88 29.51
N LEU A 317 13.50 20.95 30.84
CA LEU A 317 12.26 20.86 31.63
C LEU A 317 11.43 22.13 31.56
N GLN A 318 12.04 23.27 31.21
CA GLN A 318 11.33 24.54 31.01
C GLN A 318 10.18 24.42 30.00
N ARG A 319 10.28 23.51 29.02
CA ARG A 319 9.23 23.33 28.00
C ARG A 319 8.09 22.44 28.45
N TRP A 320 8.30 21.62 29.49
CA TRP A 320 7.26 20.75 30.04
C TRP A 320 6.14 21.56 30.70
N TYR A 321 6.38 22.87 30.86
CA TYR A 321 5.45 23.85 31.39
C TYR A 321 5.47 25.07 30.46
N PRO A 322 4.41 25.35 29.69
CA PRO A 322 4.32 26.68 29.10
C PRO A 322 4.35 27.69 30.24
N ASP A 323 5.21 28.70 30.17
CA ASP A 323 5.09 29.90 31.01
C ASP A 323 3.64 30.38 30.82
N ILE A 324 2.79 30.17 31.83
CA ILE A 324 1.47 30.79 31.87
C ILE A 324 1.75 32.15 32.50
N PRO A 325 1.94 33.24 31.72
CA PRO A 325 1.79 34.55 32.31
C PRO A 325 0.38 34.57 32.93
N PRO A 326 0.20 35.16 34.12
CA PRO A 326 -1.13 35.43 34.62
C PRO A 326 -1.78 36.35 33.60
N THR A 327 -2.49 35.80 32.62
CA THR A 327 -3.27 36.61 31.71
C THR A 327 -4.34 37.22 32.59
N HIS A 328 -4.30 38.55 32.68
CA HIS A 328 -5.40 39.35 33.18
C HIS A 328 -6.61 39.02 32.29
N ILE A 329 -7.38 38.00 32.65
CA ILE A 329 -8.74 37.87 32.17
C ILE A 329 -9.46 39.05 32.83
N ASN A 330 -9.65 40.12 32.07
CA ASN A 330 -10.62 41.16 32.41
C ASN A 330 -11.96 40.45 32.51
N ILE A 331 -12.38 40.18 33.74
CA ILE A 331 -13.77 39.84 34.03
C ILE A 331 -14.51 41.16 33.83
N ASP A 332 -14.91 41.44 32.59
CA ASP A 332 -15.89 42.49 32.34
C ASP A 332 -17.14 42.11 33.14
N LYS A 333 -17.49 42.97 34.11
CA LYS A 333 -18.55 42.73 35.11
C LYS A 333 -19.97 42.71 34.52
N ASN A 334 -20.14 42.70 33.21
CA ASN A 334 -21.42 43.05 32.59
C ASN A 334 -22.00 42.04 31.58
N ASP A 335 -21.43 40.85 31.37
CA ASP A 335 -22.01 39.90 30.42
C ASP A 335 -22.85 38.79 31.09
N ASP A 336 -24.17 38.96 30.91
CA ASP A 336 -25.28 38.00 30.86
C ASP A 336 -25.37 36.86 31.91
N PRO A 337 -26.38 36.88 32.80
CA PRO A 337 -26.65 35.82 33.78
C PRO A 337 -27.00 34.44 33.19
N TRP A 338 -27.27 34.33 31.88
CA TRP A 338 -27.76 33.09 31.26
C TRP A 338 -26.86 32.51 30.15
N SER A 339 -25.65 33.03 29.94
CA SER A 339 -24.71 32.39 29.02
C SER A 339 -24.04 31.17 29.70
N SER A 340 -24.40 29.99 29.24
CA SER A 340 -23.94 28.68 29.73
C SER A 340 -22.48 28.35 29.36
N LYS A 341 -21.60 29.35 29.17
CA LYS A 341 -20.16 29.14 29.08
C LYS A 341 -19.56 29.11 30.48
N ARG A 342 -19.84 28.03 31.22
CA ARG A 342 -19.02 27.63 32.37
C ARG A 342 -17.67 27.15 31.85
N SER A 343 -16.82 28.08 31.44
CA SER A 343 -15.37 27.87 31.42
C SER A 343 -14.95 27.68 32.87
N ALA A 344 -15.03 26.42 33.25
CA ALA A 344 -14.48 25.75 34.40
C ALA A 344 -13.07 26.31 34.73
N ASN A 345 -13.02 27.38 35.53
CA ASN A 345 -11.81 27.95 36.11
C ASN A 345 -11.23 26.92 37.11
N TYR A 346 -10.52 25.91 36.61
CA TYR A 346 -9.85 24.92 37.44
C TYR A 346 -8.38 24.83 37.03
N SER A 347 -7.55 25.60 37.70
CA SER A 347 -6.27 25.02 38.11
C SER A 347 -6.56 24.37 39.46
N ILE A 348 -6.48 23.04 39.57
CA ILE A 348 -6.59 22.32 40.85
C ILE A 348 -5.50 22.74 41.86
N TYR A 349 -4.58 23.61 41.46
CA TYR A 349 -3.52 24.17 42.28
C TYR A 349 -3.97 25.38 43.12
N HIS A 350 -5.25 25.79 43.04
CA HIS A 350 -5.67 27.08 43.57
C HIS A 350 -7.09 27.09 44.19
N PRO A 351 -7.29 27.67 45.40
CA PRO A 351 -8.61 27.92 45.97
C PRO A 351 -9.39 29.02 45.23
N TRP A 352 -10.72 29.05 45.30
CA TRP A 352 -11.50 30.14 44.68
C TRP A 352 -11.10 31.53 45.22
N GLY A 353 -10.75 32.47 44.34
CA GLY A 353 -10.65 33.90 44.66
C GLY A 353 -9.30 34.48 45.10
N THR A 354 -8.20 33.71 45.10
CA THR A 354 -6.84 34.24 45.37
C THR A 354 -6.06 34.63 44.10
N PRO A 355 -5.02 35.49 44.18
CA PRO A 355 -4.20 35.86 43.01
C PRO A 355 -3.31 34.70 42.54
N VAL A 356 -3.14 34.58 41.22
CA VAL A 356 -2.37 33.52 40.54
C VAL A 356 -0.87 33.71 40.79
N SER A 357 -0.34 33.09 41.83
CA SER A 357 1.10 33.01 42.05
C SER A 357 1.52 31.60 42.51
N SER A 358 1.21 30.57 41.72
CA SER A 358 1.88 29.28 41.82
C SER A 358 3.23 29.34 41.08
N LEU A 359 4.14 30.20 41.57
CA LEU A 359 5.56 30.20 41.21
C LEU A 359 6.23 29.04 41.94
N GLY A 360 6.30 27.86 41.32
CA GLY A 360 6.82 26.66 41.98
C GLY A 360 8.04 26.01 41.34
N PHE A 361 8.03 25.80 40.02
CA PHE A 361 8.97 24.85 39.41
C PHE A 361 10.31 25.47 39.05
N ARG A 362 10.31 26.58 38.30
CA ARG A 362 11.51 27.12 37.64
C ARG A 362 12.62 27.56 38.62
N SER A 363 12.28 28.39 39.61
CA SER A 363 13.27 28.99 40.52
C SER A 363 13.80 28.07 41.63
N TYR A 364 13.27 26.84 41.77
CA TYR A 364 13.74 25.85 42.76
C TYR A 364 14.43 24.66 42.10
N PHE A 365 14.06 24.30 40.87
CA PHE A 365 14.80 23.34 40.07
C PHE A 365 16.27 23.77 39.92
N GLU A 366 16.50 25.03 39.52
CA GLU A 366 17.82 25.69 39.44
C GLU A 366 18.62 25.62 40.76
N ARG A 367 17.95 25.47 41.93
CA ARG A 367 18.61 25.39 43.25
C ARG A 367 19.01 23.98 43.67
N ARG A 368 18.40 22.95 43.08
CA ARG A 368 18.62 21.54 43.44
C ARG A 368 19.38 20.78 42.34
N PHE A 369 19.13 21.12 41.08
CA PHE A 369 19.74 20.53 39.91
C PHE A 369 20.60 21.60 39.24
N ASP A 370 21.89 21.32 39.07
CA ASP A 370 22.93 22.23 38.53
C ASP A 370 22.71 22.62 37.04
N SER A 371 21.56 22.26 36.46
CA SER A 371 21.18 22.47 35.07
C SER A 371 19.65 22.43 34.89
N ASP A 372 19.09 23.31 34.04
CA ASP A 372 17.66 23.39 33.66
C ASP A 372 17.13 22.23 32.81
N ALA A 373 17.92 21.16 32.68
CA ALA A 373 17.63 20.04 31.80
C ALA A 373 17.88 18.70 32.50
N LEU A 374 17.10 17.70 32.11
CA LEU A 374 17.38 16.31 32.47
C LEU A 374 18.47 15.77 31.56
N LYS A 375 19.53 15.25 32.16
CA LYS A 375 20.57 14.53 31.42
C LYS A 375 20.16 13.08 31.18
N ILE A 376 20.16 12.68 29.92
CA ILE A 376 19.79 11.32 29.50
C ILE A 376 21.04 10.45 29.44
N SER A 377 20.97 9.29 30.08
CA SER A 377 22.07 8.33 30.13
C SER A 377 22.00 7.31 28.98
N TYR A 378 20.83 6.73 28.73
CA TYR A 378 20.58 5.75 27.66
C TYR A 378 19.07 5.56 27.43
N CYS A 379 18.71 4.72 26.45
CA CYS A 379 17.34 4.28 26.25
C CYS A 379 17.21 2.75 26.36
N LEU A 380 16.03 2.29 26.75
CA LEU A 380 15.60 0.91 26.60
C LEU A 380 14.48 0.87 25.57
N ALA A 381 14.64 0.04 24.55
CA ALA A 381 13.66 -0.13 23.48
C ALA A 381 13.01 -1.51 23.56
N GLU A 382 11.69 -1.55 23.63
CA GLU A 382 10.91 -2.78 23.55
C GLU A 382 11.07 -3.36 22.14
N SER A 383 11.44 -4.64 22.04
CA SER A 383 11.48 -5.31 20.73
C SER A 383 10.08 -5.31 20.12
N GLY A 384 9.98 -4.74 18.93
CA GLY A 384 8.77 -4.66 18.14
C GLY A 384 8.83 -5.65 17.00
N ASP A 385 7.80 -6.48 16.87
CA ASP A 385 7.64 -7.33 15.70
C ASP A 385 7.10 -6.49 14.54
N CYS A 386 7.98 -6.08 13.62
CA CYS A 386 7.58 -5.61 12.30
C CYS A 386 6.59 -6.63 11.71
N LYS A 387 5.47 -6.15 11.16
CA LYS A 387 4.46 -7.01 10.53
C LYS A 387 4.51 -6.85 9.02
N SER A 388 4.74 -7.96 8.33
CA SER A 388 4.61 -8.06 6.89
C SER A 388 3.31 -8.78 6.55
N SER A 389 2.59 -8.30 5.55
CA SER A 389 1.29 -8.81 5.18
C SER A 389 1.15 -8.95 3.67
N VAL A 390 0.33 -9.90 3.23
CA VAL A 390 -0.07 -10.05 1.82
C VAL A 390 -1.51 -9.58 1.69
N ALA A 391 -1.74 -8.70 0.72
CA ALA A 391 -3.02 -8.05 0.51
C ALA A 391 -3.51 -8.16 -0.94
N LEU A 392 -4.82 -8.04 -1.10
CA LEU A 392 -5.52 -8.04 -2.38
C LEU A 392 -6.16 -6.67 -2.65
N SER A 393 -5.77 -6.02 -3.75
CA SER A 393 -6.40 -4.82 -4.30
C SER A 393 -7.69 -5.20 -5.02
N LYS A 394 -8.83 -4.98 -4.37
CA LYS A 394 -10.15 -5.26 -4.93
C LYS A 394 -10.45 -4.52 -6.24
N PRO A 395 -10.09 -3.23 -6.42
CA PRO A 395 -10.32 -2.52 -7.68
C PRO A 395 -9.55 -3.13 -8.85
N LEU A 396 -8.27 -3.45 -8.66
CA LEU A 396 -7.44 -4.07 -9.70
C LEU A 396 -7.95 -5.47 -10.03
N PHE A 397 -8.28 -6.26 -9.00
CA PHE A 397 -8.81 -7.60 -9.17
C PHE A 397 -10.18 -7.62 -9.87
N LEU A 398 -11.06 -6.65 -9.58
CA LEU A 398 -12.34 -6.50 -10.29
C LEU A 398 -12.13 -6.22 -11.78
N ALA A 399 -11.16 -5.38 -12.15
CA ALA A 399 -10.87 -5.13 -13.56
C ALA A 399 -10.49 -6.41 -14.31
N VAL A 400 -9.75 -7.32 -13.65
CA VAL A 400 -9.44 -8.65 -14.18
C VAL A 400 -10.70 -9.52 -14.28
N VAL A 401 -11.53 -9.55 -13.23
CA VAL A 401 -12.81 -10.31 -13.25
C VAL A 401 -13.70 -9.86 -14.39
N LEU A 402 -13.87 -8.56 -14.59
CA LEU A 402 -14.69 -7.99 -15.68
C LEU A 402 -14.09 -8.31 -17.06
N SER A 403 -12.78 -8.29 -17.20
CA SER A 403 -12.09 -8.74 -18.41
C SER A 403 -12.39 -10.21 -18.73
N VAL A 404 -12.25 -11.12 -17.75
CA VAL A 404 -12.52 -12.55 -17.94
C VAL A 404 -14.00 -12.83 -18.22
N LEU A 405 -14.91 -12.11 -17.54
CA LEU A 405 -16.36 -12.18 -17.80
C LEU A 405 -16.69 -11.77 -19.23
N SER A 406 -16.12 -10.65 -19.69
CA SER A 406 -16.33 -10.13 -21.04
C SER A 406 -15.85 -11.16 -22.09
N LYS A 407 -14.67 -11.76 -21.88
CA LYS A 407 -14.15 -12.84 -22.72
C LYS A 407 -15.08 -14.04 -22.77
N LEU A 408 -15.60 -14.46 -21.61
CA LEU A 408 -16.55 -15.57 -21.54
C LEU A 408 -17.82 -15.29 -22.34
N ILE A 409 -18.39 -14.10 -22.20
CA ILE A 409 -19.57 -13.68 -22.96
C ILE A 409 -19.25 -13.70 -24.47
N ILE A 410 -18.12 -13.10 -24.89
CA ILE A 410 -17.74 -13.07 -26.32
C ILE A 410 -17.55 -14.49 -26.86
N CYS A 411 -16.94 -15.39 -26.10
CA CYS A 411 -16.76 -16.78 -26.53
C CYS A 411 -18.10 -17.51 -26.65
N ILE A 412 -19.03 -17.32 -25.71
CA ILE A 412 -20.38 -17.90 -25.79
C ILE A 412 -21.11 -17.35 -27.02
N VAL A 413 -21.09 -16.04 -27.24
CA VAL A 413 -21.71 -15.41 -28.41
C VAL A 413 -21.08 -15.93 -29.70
N THR A 414 -19.75 -16.08 -29.74
CA THR A 414 -19.02 -16.63 -30.89
C THR A 414 -19.49 -18.05 -31.21
N VAL A 415 -19.59 -18.94 -30.22
CA VAL A 415 -20.11 -20.30 -30.43
C VAL A 415 -21.56 -20.29 -30.91
N ARG A 416 -22.40 -19.39 -30.38
CA ARG A 416 -23.82 -19.30 -30.80
C ARG A 416 -24.00 -18.77 -32.21
N VAL A 417 -23.19 -17.79 -32.62
CA VAL A 417 -23.30 -17.14 -33.94
C VAL A 417 -22.60 -17.94 -35.03
N LEU A 418 -21.41 -18.47 -34.75
CA LEU A 418 -20.60 -19.20 -35.73
C LEU A 418 -20.74 -20.73 -35.63
N GLY A 419 -21.46 -21.26 -34.65
CA GLY A 419 -21.58 -22.71 -34.42
C GLY A 419 -22.21 -23.48 -35.58
N SER A 420 -22.91 -22.80 -36.49
CA SER A 420 -23.45 -23.39 -37.72
C SER A 420 -22.52 -23.27 -38.93
N GLU A 421 -21.44 -22.50 -38.86
CA GLU A 421 -20.48 -22.33 -39.96
C GLU A 421 -19.35 -23.36 -39.85
N GLU A 422 -19.00 -24.01 -40.96
CA GLU A 422 -17.78 -24.81 -41.05
C GLU A 422 -16.56 -23.89 -41.17
N ALA A 423 -16.04 -23.45 -40.02
CA ALA A 423 -14.83 -22.65 -39.96
C ALA A 423 -13.60 -23.50 -40.33
N LEU A 424 -12.82 -23.04 -41.29
CA LEU A 424 -11.60 -23.70 -41.76
C LEU A 424 -10.42 -23.34 -40.83
N VAL A 425 -10.50 -23.75 -39.56
CA VAL A 425 -9.54 -23.35 -38.52
C VAL A 425 -8.18 -23.98 -38.74
N THR A 426 -8.13 -25.19 -39.27
CA THR A 426 -6.88 -25.91 -39.56
C THR A 426 -6.78 -26.29 -41.05
N PRO A 427 -5.56 -26.53 -41.57
CA PRO A 427 -5.40 -27.08 -42.92
C PRO A 427 -6.14 -28.40 -43.11
N GLY A 428 -6.26 -29.21 -42.05
CA GLY A 428 -7.05 -30.44 -42.08
C GLY A 428 -8.55 -30.20 -42.29
N ASN A 429 -9.12 -29.18 -41.63
CA ASN A 429 -10.52 -28.79 -41.88
C ASN A 429 -10.72 -28.31 -43.32
N ALA A 430 -9.77 -27.56 -43.85
CA ALA A 430 -9.77 -27.15 -45.24
C ALA A 430 -9.78 -28.36 -46.17
N ILE A 431 -8.78 -29.24 -46.07
CA ILE A 431 -8.67 -30.43 -46.94
C ILE A 431 -9.96 -31.26 -46.88
N SER A 432 -10.51 -31.50 -45.69
CA SER A 432 -11.77 -32.22 -45.53
C SER A 432 -12.93 -31.53 -46.26
N SER A 433 -13.09 -30.21 -46.09
CA SER A 433 -14.16 -29.43 -46.70
C SER A 433 -14.02 -29.29 -48.23
N PHE A 434 -12.79 -29.23 -48.75
CA PHE A 434 -12.52 -29.16 -50.20
C PHE A 434 -12.67 -30.52 -50.90
N ILE A 435 -12.52 -31.64 -50.18
CA ILE A 435 -12.66 -32.99 -50.74
C ILE A 435 -14.11 -33.50 -50.64
N SER A 436 -14.89 -33.04 -49.66
CA SER A 436 -16.32 -33.39 -49.56
C SER A 436 -17.09 -32.75 -50.73
N ILE A 437 -17.36 -33.53 -51.77
CA ILE A 437 -18.18 -33.15 -52.92
C ILE A 437 -19.64 -33.03 -52.44
N GLN A 438 -20.26 -31.85 -52.58
CA GLN A 438 -21.72 -31.73 -52.48
C GLN A 438 -22.36 -32.29 -53.76
N GLU A 439 -23.29 -33.25 -53.62
CA GLU A 439 -24.08 -33.76 -54.74
C GLU A 439 -24.79 -32.60 -55.47
N GLY A 440 -24.48 -32.41 -56.75
CA GLY A 440 -25.15 -31.42 -57.60
C GLY A 440 -24.37 -30.13 -57.90
N GLN A 441 -23.20 -29.89 -57.29
CA GLN A 441 -22.32 -28.76 -57.67
C GLN A 441 -21.34 -29.18 -58.78
N THR A 442 -21.54 -28.66 -60.00
CA THR A 442 -20.68 -28.89 -61.18
C THR A 442 -19.38 -28.07 -61.16
N SER A 443 -19.16 -27.30 -60.09
CA SER A 443 -18.25 -26.16 -60.08
C SER A 443 -17.72 -26.00 -58.65
N VAL A 444 -16.59 -26.66 -58.34
CA VAL A 444 -15.94 -26.57 -57.03
C VAL A 444 -14.71 -25.67 -57.17
N SER A 445 -14.66 -24.60 -56.39
CA SER A 445 -13.46 -23.79 -56.23
C SER A 445 -12.37 -24.64 -55.58
N GLY A 446 -11.23 -24.82 -56.25
CA GLY A 446 -10.08 -25.53 -55.68
C GLY A 446 -9.34 -24.68 -54.63
N PHE A 447 -8.28 -25.26 -54.03
CA PHE A 447 -7.24 -24.47 -53.36
C PHE A 447 -6.54 -23.60 -54.41
N LEU A 448 -7.04 -22.38 -54.66
CA LEU A 448 -6.33 -21.45 -55.54
C LEU A 448 -5.10 -20.93 -54.79
N THR A 449 -3.93 -21.10 -55.38
CA THR A 449 -2.70 -20.48 -54.85
C THR A 449 -2.72 -18.98 -55.15
N GLN A 450 -2.17 -18.19 -54.24
CA GLN A 450 -1.97 -16.73 -54.39
C GLN A 450 -1.38 -16.36 -55.76
N GLU A 451 -0.50 -17.21 -56.30
CA GLU A 451 0.14 -17.03 -57.60
C GLU A 451 -0.85 -17.07 -58.78
N LEU A 452 -1.83 -17.98 -58.76
CA LEU A 452 -2.87 -18.06 -59.78
C LEU A 452 -3.79 -16.84 -59.77
N VAL A 453 -4.11 -16.32 -58.57
CA VAL A 453 -4.88 -15.08 -58.43
C VAL A 453 -4.08 -13.88 -58.93
N LEU A 454 -2.82 -13.76 -58.50
CA LEU A 454 -1.95 -12.65 -58.87
C LEU A 454 -1.68 -12.61 -60.39
N LEU A 455 -1.44 -13.77 -61.02
CA LEU A 455 -1.23 -13.86 -62.46
C LEU A 455 -2.47 -13.41 -63.26
N ARG A 456 -3.69 -13.75 -62.81
CA ARG A 456 -4.93 -13.28 -63.45
C ARG A 456 -5.17 -11.78 -63.27
N VAL A 457 -4.90 -11.24 -62.07
CA VAL A 457 -4.97 -9.79 -61.82
C VAL A 457 -3.96 -9.03 -62.68
N LEU A 458 -2.72 -9.54 -62.79
CA LEU A 458 -1.69 -8.96 -63.65
C LEU A 458 -2.03 -9.05 -65.15
N ALA A 459 -2.82 -10.05 -65.56
CA ALA A 459 -3.28 -10.22 -66.93
C ALA A 459 -4.42 -9.26 -67.35
N ARG A 460 -4.93 -8.41 -66.44
CA ARG A 460 -6.08 -7.49 -66.69
C ARG A 460 -7.34 -8.19 -67.21
N GLU A 461 -7.55 -9.45 -66.83
CA GLU A 461 -8.82 -10.16 -67.08
C GLU A 461 -9.86 -9.79 -66.01
N GLU A 462 -10.24 -8.51 -65.91
CA GLU A 462 -11.16 -8.00 -64.86
C GLU A 462 -12.60 -8.52 -65.01
N ASP A 463 -12.99 -8.97 -66.21
CA ASP A 463 -14.36 -9.41 -66.53
C ASP A 463 -14.50 -10.93 -66.79
N ALA A 464 -13.47 -11.73 -66.50
CA ALA A 464 -13.53 -13.18 -66.71
C ALA A 464 -14.38 -13.85 -65.62
N GLU A 465 -15.54 -14.39 -66.02
CA GLU A 465 -16.39 -15.23 -65.17
C GLU A 465 -15.54 -16.33 -64.51
N TYR A 466 -15.65 -16.48 -63.19
CA TYR A 466 -14.88 -17.46 -62.42
C TYR A 466 -15.17 -18.87 -62.96
N THR A 467 -14.25 -19.41 -63.75
CA THR A 467 -14.27 -20.81 -64.14
C THR A 467 -13.61 -21.64 -63.03
N PRO A 468 -14.36 -22.52 -62.36
CA PRO A 468 -13.80 -23.40 -61.35
C PRO A 468 -12.74 -24.26 -62.01
N LEU A 469 -11.53 -24.23 -61.45
CA LEU A 469 -10.48 -25.14 -61.87
C LEU A 469 -10.93 -26.54 -61.46
N GLY A 470 -11.33 -27.36 -62.44
CA GLY A 470 -11.55 -28.79 -62.23
C GLY A 470 -10.28 -29.48 -61.71
N PRO A 471 -10.37 -30.77 -61.34
CA PRO A 471 -9.23 -31.52 -60.83
C PRO A 471 -8.03 -31.39 -61.77
N GLN A 472 -6.97 -30.73 -61.31
CA GLN A 472 -5.76 -30.54 -62.09
C GLN A 472 -4.79 -31.69 -61.83
N GLN A 473 -4.13 -32.13 -62.90
CA GLN A 473 -3.10 -33.16 -62.79
C GLN A 473 -1.93 -32.59 -61.96
N TRP A 474 -1.57 -33.31 -60.89
CA TRP A 474 -0.41 -32.95 -60.08
C TRP A 474 0.86 -33.04 -60.93
N HIS A 475 1.43 -31.90 -61.31
CA HIS A 475 2.70 -31.86 -62.02
C HIS A 475 3.86 -31.85 -61.02
N THR A 476 4.58 -32.97 -60.97
CA THR A 476 5.81 -33.18 -60.19
C THR A 476 6.99 -32.34 -60.71
N LYS A 477 6.92 -31.01 -60.64
CA LYS A 477 8.11 -30.17 -60.79
C LYS A 477 8.48 -29.51 -59.46
N LEU A 478 9.63 -29.97 -58.93
CA LEU A 478 10.54 -29.26 -58.03
C LEU A 478 10.29 -29.24 -56.51
N TYR A 479 9.32 -29.95 -55.94
CA TYR A 479 9.18 -29.96 -54.46
C TYR A 479 10.08 -30.97 -53.71
N ARG A 480 10.79 -31.86 -54.43
CA ARG A 480 11.59 -32.94 -53.79
C ARG A 480 12.86 -32.42 -53.08
N GLN A 481 13.31 -31.20 -53.34
CA GLN A 481 14.53 -30.64 -52.72
C GLN A 481 14.31 -29.74 -51.50
N GLU A 482 13.08 -29.33 -51.17
CA GLU A 482 12.80 -28.43 -50.04
C GLU A 482 12.24 -29.16 -48.80
N ARG A 483 12.79 -30.33 -48.47
CA ARG A 483 12.53 -30.93 -47.15
C ARG A 483 13.11 -30.01 -46.07
N GLY A 484 12.25 -29.22 -45.42
CA GLY A 484 12.58 -28.35 -44.28
C GLY A 484 12.27 -26.87 -44.46
N ARG A 485 11.85 -26.42 -45.65
CA ARG A 485 11.45 -25.03 -45.92
C ARG A 485 9.94 -24.88 -46.07
N ALA A 486 9.19 -25.21 -45.01
CA ALA A 486 7.75 -24.91 -44.98
C ALA A 486 7.47 -23.39 -44.88
N ILE A 487 8.45 -22.61 -44.42
CA ILE A 487 8.34 -21.16 -44.18
C ILE A 487 9.57 -20.48 -44.80
N THR A 488 9.36 -19.43 -45.59
CA THR A 488 10.46 -18.68 -46.23
C THR A 488 11.32 -17.95 -45.19
N ALA A 489 12.61 -17.77 -45.48
CA ALA A 489 13.53 -17.06 -44.59
C ALA A 489 13.09 -15.61 -44.30
N ASP A 490 12.35 -14.98 -45.22
CA ASP A 490 11.79 -13.65 -45.04
C ASP A 490 10.74 -13.57 -43.95
N VAL A 491 9.88 -14.58 -43.84
CA VAL A 491 8.87 -14.65 -42.78
C VAL A 491 9.55 -14.77 -41.42
N TRP A 492 10.55 -15.66 -41.30
CA TRP A 492 11.35 -15.78 -40.08
C TRP A 492 12.06 -14.47 -39.72
N ARG A 493 12.72 -13.82 -40.70
CA ARG A 493 13.40 -12.53 -40.48
C ARG A 493 12.43 -11.46 -39.97
N ARG A 494 11.25 -11.33 -40.57
CA ARG A 494 10.23 -10.35 -40.14
C ARG A 494 9.71 -10.64 -38.74
N THR A 495 9.39 -11.91 -38.44
CA THR A 495 8.88 -12.30 -37.11
C THR A 495 9.92 -12.06 -36.01
N TYR A 496 11.16 -12.51 -36.22
CA TYR A 496 12.23 -12.27 -35.26
C TYR A 496 12.59 -10.80 -35.14
N PHE A 497 12.55 -10.02 -36.21
CA PHE A 497 12.78 -8.58 -36.14
C PHE A 497 11.78 -7.89 -35.21
N VAL A 498 10.47 -8.18 -35.35
CA VAL A 498 9.43 -7.60 -34.48
C VAL A 498 9.61 -8.03 -33.03
N LEU A 499 9.91 -9.31 -32.79
CA LEU A 499 10.16 -9.83 -31.44
C LEU A 499 11.38 -9.18 -30.80
N ILE A 500 12.51 -9.14 -31.50
CA ILE A 500 13.76 -8.55 -31.03
C ILE A 500 13.55 -7.05 -30.79
N PHE A 501 12.91 -6.34 -31.71
CA PHE A 501 12.59 -4.92 -31.54
C PHE A 501 11.73 -4.69 -30.29
N GLY A 502 10.68 -5.48 -30.08
CA GLY A 502 9.85 -5.41 -28.88
C GLY A 502 10.66 -5.64 -27.60
N VAL A 503 11.50 -6.66 -27.57
CA VAL A 503 12.40 -6.96 -26.43
C VAL A 503 13.36 -5.81 -26.17
N VAL A 504 13.99 -5.25 -27.21
CA VAL A 504 14.90 -4.11 -27.09
C VAL A 504 14.17 -2.88 -26.54
N VAL A 505 12.97 -2.56 -27.05
CA VAL A 505 12.16 -1.45 -26.53
C VAL A 505 11.82 -1.67 -25.06
N SER A 506 11.40 -2.88 -24.67
CA SER A 506 11.13 -3.20 -23.27
C SER A 506 12.37 -3.04 -22.38
N ILE A 507 13.54 -3.52 -22.81
CA ILE A 507 14.80 -3.36 -22.08
C ILE A 507 15.16 -1.87 -21.93
N VAL A 508 15.02 -1.08 -23.00
CA VAL A 508 15.28 0.37 -22.96
C VAL A 508 14.32 1.07 -22.00
N LEU A 509 13.02 0.74 -22.04
CA LEU A 509 12.03 1.32 -21.13
C LEU A 509 12.33 0.99 -19.67
N VAL A 510 12.73 -0.25 -19.37
CA VAL A 510 13.14 -0.67 -18.02
C VAL A 510 14.41 0.08 -17.60
N ALA A 511 15.41 0.20 -18.47
CA ALA A 511 16.63 0.94 -18.18
C ALA A 511 16.37 2.43 -17.92
N VAL A 512 15.46 3.05 -18.68
CA VAL A 512 15.01 4.44 -18.48
C VAL A 512 14.24 4.57 -17.16
N GLN A 513 13.35 3.63 -16.83
CA GLN A 513 12.61 3.63 -15.56
C GLN A 513 13.55 3.55 -14.35
N ILE A 514 14.55 2.66 -14.40
CA ILE A 514 15.60 2.54 -13.38
C ILE A 514 16.44 3.82 -13.29
N GLY A 515 16.83 4.40 -14.44
CA GLY A 515 17.60 5.64 -14.49
C GLY A 515 16.86 6.87 -13.97
N LEU A 516 15.52 6.87 -14.03
CA LEU A 516 14.65 7.91 -13.49
C LEU A 516 14.32 7.71 -12.00
N GLY A 517 14.83 6.66 -11.35
CA GLY A 517 14.61 6.40 -9.93
C GLY A 517 13.17 6.01 -9.58
N ILE A 518 12.38 5.57 -10.56
CA ILE A 518 11.02 5.05 -10.33
C ILE A 518 11.16 3.60 -9.87
N PRO A 519 10.79 3.25 -8.63
CA PRO A 519 10.88 1.87 -8.16
C PRO A 519 10.01 0.93 -9.02
N LEU A 520 10.52 -0.29 -9.24
CA LEU A 520 9.86 -1.37 -9.98
C LEU A 520 8.59 -1.86 -9.28
#